data_AF-A0AAV2IPF8-F1
#
_entry.id   AF-A0AAV2IPF8-F1
#
_cell.length_a   1.000
_cell.length_b   1.000
_cell.length_c   1.000
_cell.angle_alpha   90.00
_cell.angle_beta   90.00
_cell.angle_gamma   90.00
#
_symmetry.space_group_name_H-M   'P 1'
#
loop_
_entity.id
_entity.type
_entity.pdbx_description
1 polymer ?
#
loop_
_entity_poly.entity_id
_entity_poly.type
_entity_poly.pdbx_seq_one_letter_code
_entity_poly.pdbx_strand_id
1 'polypeptide(L)'
;QTDAAFTVISFSENKLEKLFQTSDQGVNRITHHRLIRAYPTAIRIDSSNYNPVPMWNHGCQVVALNYQTSGEAMQLNHGRFMDNGGVGYVHKPSVLLSGRDLFS
;
A
#
# COMPACT_ATOMS: atom_id res chain seq x y z
N GLN A 1 10.50 -17.19 19.01
CA GLN A 1 9.92 -17.17 17.65
C GLN A 1 9.03 -15.93 17.60
N THR A 2 9.34 -14.93 16.77
CA THR A 2 8.50 -13.73 16.66
C THR A 2 7.20 -14.10 15.93
N ASP A 3 6.06 -13.72 16.50
CA ASP A 3 4.77 -13.91 15.86
C ASP A 3 4.75 -13.17 14.52
N ALA A 4 4.30 -13.86 13.47
CA ALA A 4 4.26 -13.36 12.10
C ALA A 4 3.42 -12.08 11.97
N ALA A 5 2.47 -11.85 12.88
CA ALA A 5 1.66 -10.64 12.96
C ALA A 5 2.50 -9.36 13.18
N PHE A 6 3.62 -9.44 13.90
CA PHE A 6 4.46 -8.27 14.19
C PHE A 6 5.49 -7.95 13.09
N THR A 7 5.53 -8.74 12.02
CA THR A 7 6.54 -8.58 10.96
C THR A 7 6.00 -7.80 9.77
N VAL A 8 6.58 -6.64 9.48
CA VAL A 8 6.33 -5.85 8.27
C VAL A 8 7.04 -6.47 7.07
N ILE A 9 6.35 -6.60 5.93
CA ILE A 9 6.96 -7.06 4.68
C ILE A 9 7.18 -5.86 3.76
N SER A 10 8.38 -5.72 3.19
CA SER A 10 8.68 -4.65 2.23
C SER A 10 8.83 -5.18 0.81
N PHE A 11 8.21 -4.50 -0.15
CA PHE A 11 8.32 -4.81 -1.58
C PHE A 11 8.51 -3.54 -2.41
N SER A 12 9.31 -3.63 -3.48
CA SER A 12 9.39 -2.56 -4.47
C SER A 12 8.09 -2.48 -5.29
N GLU A 13 7.78 -1.29 -5.83
CA GLU A 13 6.61 -1.07 -6.71
C GLU A 13 6.51 -2.13 -7.82
N ASN A 14 7.60 -2.40 -8.56
CA ASN A 14 7.60 -3.36 -9.67
C ASN A 14 7.33 -4.80 -9.19
N LYS A 15 7.75 -5.15 -7.97
CA LYS A 15 7.50 -6.48 -7.41
C LYS A 15 6.02 -6.62 -7.04
N LEU A 16 5.42 -5.60 -6.44
CA LEU A 16 4.00 -5.58 -6.12
C LEU A 16 3.14 -5.58 -7.39
N GLU A 17 3.46 -4.78 -8.39
CA GLU A 17 2.75 -4.77 -9.67
C GLU A 17 2.72 -6.15 -10.32
N LYS A 18 3.85 -6.87 -10.33
CA LYS A 18 3.90 -8.25 -10.80
C LYS A 18 3.05 -9.17 -9.94
N LEU A 19 3.08 -9.02 -8.62
CA LEU A 19 2.28 -9.84 -7.71
C LEU A 19 0.78 -9.63 -7.93
N PHE A 20 0.34 -8.38 -8.13
CA PHE A 20 -1.06 -8.04 -8.45
C PHE A 20 -1.54 -8.73 -9.73
N GLN A 21 -0.69 -8.79 -10.76
CA GLN A 21 -1.00 -9.48 -12.02
C GLN A 21 -1.06 -11.01 -11.87
N THR A 22 -0.25 -11.59 -11.00
CA THR A 22 -0.16 -13.05 -10.83
C THR A 22 -1.09 -13.61 -9.77
N SER A 23 -1.49 -12.81 -8.78
CA SER A 23 -2.27 -13.23 -7.62
C SER A 23 -2.93 -12.02 -6.97
N ASP A 24 -3.98 -11.52 -7.61
CA ASP A 24 -4.76 -10.35 -7.18
C ASP A 24 -5.21 -10.45 -5.70
N GLN A 25 -5.74 -11.61 -5.31
CA GLN A 25 -6.20 -11.89 -3.94
C GLN A 25 -5.06 -12.14 -2.93
N GLY A 26 -3.86 -12.50 -3.40
CA GLY A 26 -2.76 -12.96 -2.55
C GLY A 26 -2.20 -11.85 -1.67
N VAL A 27 -2.02 -10.65 -2.23
CA VAL A 27 -1.51 -9.50 -1.47
C VAL A 27 -2.55 -9.02 -0.46
N ASN A 28 -3.82 -8.87 -0.89
CA ASN A 28 -4.90 -8.43 0.00
C ASN A 28 -5.01 -9.33 1.25
N ARG A 29 -4.99 -10.65 1.07
CA ARG A 29 -5.04 -11.62 2.17
C ARG A 29 -3.90 -11.44 3.18
N ILE A 30 -2.69 -11.11 2.72
CA ILE A 30 -1.56 -10.83 3.62
C ILE A 30 -1.81 -9.53 4.39
N THR A 31 -2.36 -8.50 3.75
CA THR A 31 -2.62 -7.19 4.38
C THR A 31 -3.74 -7.22 5.44
N HIS A 32 -4.50 -8.30 5.55
CA HIS A 32 -5.45 -8.51 6.64
C HIS A 32 -4.77 -8.82 7.97
N HIS A 33 -3.59 -9.46 7.94
CA HIS A 33 -2.92 -9.95 9.15
C HIS A 33 -1.55 -9.31 9.37
N ARG A 34 -1.01 -8.61 8.36
CA ARG A 34 0.34 -8.05 8.38
C ARG A 34 0.38 -6.70 7.67
N LEU A 35 1.37 -5.89 8.03
CA LEU A 35 1.66 -4.65 7.30
C LEU A 35 2.54 -4.93 6.09
N ILE A 36 2.18 -4.33 4.96
CA ILE A 36 3.00 -4.28 3.75
C ILE A 36 3.47 -2.85 3.51
N ARG A 37 4.78 -2.73 3.28
CA ARG A 37 5.43 -1.50 2.82
C ARG A 37 5.76 -1.59 1.33
N ALA A 38 5.12 -0.75 0.52
CA ALA A 38 5.48 -0.49 -0.86
C ALA A 38 6.50 0.64 -0.91
N TYR A 39 7.53 0.55 -1.75
CA TYR A 39 8.53 1.62 -1.89
C TYR A 39 9.00 1.80 -3.34
N PRO A 40 9.48 3.01 -3.71
CA PRO A 40 9.94 3.28 -5.06
C PRO A 40 11.13 2.38 -5.45
N THR A 41 11.21 1.95 -6.70
CA THR A 41 12.39 1.16 -7.11
C THR A 41 13.67 1.99 -7.08
N ALA A 42 14.81 1.32 -6.91
CA ALA A 42 16.13 1.96 -6.98
C ALA A 42 16.46 2.56 -8.37
N ILE A 43 15.70 2.21 -9.42
CA ILE A 43 15.88 2.75 -10.77
C ILE A 43 15.43 4.22 -10.84
N ARG A 44 14.56 4.66 -9.92
CA ARG A 44 14.12 6.05 -9.78
C ARG A 44 15.19 6.93 -9.12
N ILE A 45 16.34 7.02 -9.77
CA ILE A 45 17.50 7.81 -9.31
C ILE A 45 17.20 9.31 -9.25
N ASP A 46 16.18 9.76 -9.99
CA ASP A 46 15.66 11.13 -10.00
C ASP A 46 14.68 11.42 -8.85
N SER A 47 14.48 10.45 -7.94
CA SER A 47 13.47 10.52 -6.88
C SER A 47 12.03 10.70 -7.37
N SER A 48 11.73 10.31 -8.62
CA SER A 48 10.35 10.26 -9.09
C SER A 48 9.47 9.34 -8.21
N ASN A 49 8.15 9.54 -8.27
CA ASN A 49 7.16 8.75 -7.54
C ASN A 49 6.33 7.89 -8.50
N TYR A 50 5.96 6.69 -8.05
CA TYR A 50 4.95 5.86 -8.71
C TYR A 50 3.54 6.29 -8.32
N ASN A 51 2.53 5.83 -9.05
CA ASN A 51 1.13 6.04 -8.66
C ASN A 51 0.81 5.18 -7.43
N PRO A 52 0.44 5.77 -6.28
CA PRO A 52 0.18 5.02 -5.04
C PRO A 52 -1.17 4.27 -5.02
N VAL A 53 -2.11 4.63 -5.91
CA VAL A 53 -3.49 4.12 -5.90
C VAL A 53 -3.59 2.60 -6.05
N PRO A 54 -2.87 1.95 -7.00
CA PRO A 54 -2.91 0.49 -7.11
C PRO A 54 -2.49 -0.23 -5.82
N MET A 55 -1.54 0.32 -5.06
CA MET A 55 -1.04 -0.29 -3.83
C MET A 55 -2.09 -0.20 -2.72
N TRP A 56 -2.78 0.94 -2.59
CA TRP A 56 -3.90 1.10 -1.66
C TRP A 56 -5.08 0.19 -2.01
N ASN A 57 -5.37 0.01 -3.31
CA ASN A 57 -6.46 -0.86 -3.77
C ASN A 57 -6.24 -2.33 -3.39
N HIS A 58 -4.99 -2.76 -3.22
CA HIS A 58 -4.64 -4.11 -2.75
C HIS A 58 -4.36 -4.16 -1.24
N GLY A 59 -4.70 -3.11 -0.50
CA GLY A 59 -4.63 -3.08 0.96
C GLY A 59 -3.25 -2.77 1.54
N CYS A 60 -2.24 -2.42 0.73
CA CYS A 60 -0.93 -2.01 1.23
C CYS A 60 -1.06 -0.74 2.09
N GLN A 61 -0.57 -0.80 3.32
CA GLN A 61 -0.79 0.25 4.32
C GLN A 61 0.31 1.30 4.28
N VAL A 62 1.57 0.89 4.07
CA VAL A 62 2.73 1.79 4.09
C VAL A 62 3.21 2.00 2.65
N VAL A 63 2.57 2.91 1.92
CA VAL A 63 2.92 3.23 0.53
C VAL A 63 3.89 4.42 0.54
N ALA A 64 5.20 4.11 0.56
CA ALA A 64 6.25 5.10 0.68
C ALA A 64 6.46 5.86 -0.63
N LEU A 65 6.53 7.19 -0.53
CA LEU A 65 6.81 8.12 -1.61
C LEU A 65 7.96 9.06 -1.21
N ASN A 66 8.65 9.60 -2.20
CA ASN A 66 9.66 10.64 -2.08
C ASN A 66 8.98 12.00 -1.85
N TYR A 67 8.93 12.46 -0.60
CA TYR A 67 8.25 13.71 -0.21
C TYR A 67 8.89 14.97 -0.80
N GLN A 68 10.19 14.92 -1.12
CA GLN A 68 10.92 16.02 -1.76
C GLN A 68 10.49 16.28 -3.21
N THR A 69 9.81 15.32 -3.84
CA THR A 69 9.40 15.38 -5.24
C THR A 69 7.91 15.64 -5.35
N SER A 70 7.53 16.86 -5.73
CA SER A 70 6.13 17.19 -6.02
C SER A 70 5.62 16.49 -7.29
N GLY A 71 4.30 16.40 -7.44
CA GLY A 71 3.67 15.79 -8.60
C GLY A 71 2.34 15.11 -8.25
N GLU A 72 1.72 14.48 -9.25
CA GLU A 72 0.41 13.82 -9.12
C GLU A 72 0.37 12.80 -7.98
N ALA A 73 1.38 11.92 -7.88
CA ALA A 73 1.46 10.92 -6.82
C ALA A 73 1.44 11.54 -5.41
N MET A 74 2.17 12.66 -5.22
CA MET A 74 2.16 13.38 -3.95
C MET A 74 0.85 14.14 -3.71
N GLN A 75 0.20 14.66 -4.75
CA GLN A 75 -1.14 15.27 -4.63
C GLN A 75 -2.17 14.23 -4.20
N LEU A 76 -2.14 13.02 -4.77
CA LEU A 76 -2.98 11.89 -4.36
C LEU A 76 -2.71 11.50 -2.90
N ASN A 77 -1.44 11.45 -2.49
CA ASN A 77 -1.06 11.17 -1.10
C ASN A 77 -1.61 12.22 -0.13
N HIS A 78 -1.44 13.51 -0.44
CA HIS A 78 -2.02 14.59 0.38
C HIS A 78 -3.55 14.48 0.43
N GLY A 79 -4.19 14.30 -0.72
CA GLY A 79 -5.64 14.11 -0.84
C GLY A 79 -6.16 13.00 0.07
N ARG A 80 -5.56 11.82 -0.02
CA ARG A 80 -5.94 10.66 0.80
C ARG A 80 -5.80 10.93 2.29
N PHE A 81 -4.68 11.49 2.72
CA PHE A 81 -4.36 11.63 4.15
C PHE A 81 -4.92 12.90 4.79
N MET A 82 -5.66 13.75 4.06
CA MET A 82 -6.52 14.77 4.67
C MET A 82 -7.73 14.15 5.38
N ASP A 83 -8.15 12.95 5.00
CA ASP A 83 -9.19 12.19 5.70
C ASP A 83 -8.78 11.92 7.16
N ASN A 84 -9.79 11.63 7.99
CA ASN A 84 -9.60 11.40 9.43
C ASN A 84 -8.85 12.55 10.14
N GLY A 85 -9.11 13.79 9.71
CA GLY A 85 -8.52 14.98 10.34
C GLY A 85 -7.02 15.17 10.11
N GLY A 86 -6.44 14.55 9.07
CA GLY A 86 -5.03 14.79 8.74
C GLY A 86 -4.02 14.00 9.57
N VAL A 87 -4.47 13.02 10.38
CA VAL A 87 -3.60 12.33 11.37
C VAL A 87 -2.68 11.27 10.77
N GLY A 88 -2.75 11.04 9.45
CA GLY A 88 -1.92 10.07 8.74
C GLY A 88 -2.44 8.62 8.78
N TYR A 89 -3.60 8.37 9.39
CA TYR A 89 -4.26 7.06 9.39
C TYR A 89 -5.65 7.15 8.79
N VAL A 90 -5.89 6.38 7.73
CA VAL A 90 -7.19 6.30 7.05
C VAL A 90 -7.64 4.85 7.08
N HIS A 91 -8.86 4.61 7.55
CA HIS A 91 -9.42 3.26 7.59
C HIS A 91 -9.50 2.66 6.19
N LYS A 92 -9.06 1.40 6.05
CA LYS A 92 -9.26 0.64 4.82
C LYS A 92 -10.78 0.48 4.58
N PRO A 93 -11.24 0.51 3.31
CA PRO A 93 -12.60 0.12 2.95
C PRO A 93 -12.94 -1.29 3.48
N SER A 94 -14.20 -1.55 3.81
CA SER A 94 -14.67 -2.82 4.38
C SER A 94 -14.29 -4.05 3.53
N VAL A 95 -14.32 -3.92 2.20
CA VAL A 95 -13.91 -4.97 1.24
C VAL A 95 -12.43 -5.38 1.37
N LEU A 96 -11.58 -4.55 1.98
CA LEU A 96 -10.15 -4.83 2.26
C LEU A 96 -9.88 -5.15 3.73
N LEU A 97 -10.94 -5.34 4.53
CA LEU A 97 -10.89 -5.71 5.95
C LEU A 97 -11.49 -7.10 6.19
N SER A 98 -12.46 -7.51 5.38
CA SER A 98 -13.14 -8.78 5.55
C SER A 98 -12.33 -9.93 4.97
N GLY A 99 -11.69 -10.70 5.85
CA GLY A 99 -11.31 -12.09 5.57
C GLY A 99 -12.52 -13.06 5.54
N ARG A 100 -13.74 -12.54 5.35
CA ARG A 100 -14.98 -13.29 5.17
C ARG A 100 -15.63 -12.77 3.90
N ASP A 101 -15.92 -13.69 2.99
CA ASP A 101 -16.61 -13.40 1.74
C ASP A 101 -17.87 -12.58 2.05
N LEU A 102 -18.02 -11.43 1.41
CA LEU A 102 -19.22 -10.58 1.51
C LEU A 102 -20.47 -11.27 0.92
N PHE A 103 -20.34 -12.53 0.46
CA PHE A 103 -21.38 -13.35 -0.12
C PHE A 103 -21.40 -14.81 0.43
N SER A 104 -20.80 -15.08 1.59
CA SER A 104 -20.98 -16.37 2.32
C SER A 104 -22.03 -16.27 3.42
#